data_AF-A0A9D6IW24-F1
#
_entry.id   AF-A0A9D6IW24-F1
#
_cell.length_a   1.000
_cell.length_b   1.000
_cell.length_c   1.000
_cell.angle_alpha   90.00
_cell.angle_beta   90.00
_cell.angle_gamma   90.00
#
_symmetry.space_group_name_H-M   'P 1'
#
loop_
_entity.id
_entity.type
_entity.pdbx_description
1 polymer ?
#
loop_
_entity_poly.entity_id
_entity_poly.type
_entity_poly.pdbx_seq_one_letter_code
_entity_poly.pdbx_strand_id
1 'polypeptide(L)'
;MRTYSLVWLAALSACSSGPSPADREKELYDRIAYLRASFDTAYADHNTAALDAIVQEMRRHAFRYADVFVRDLKEAPAGRKRLAAFALAFSERDRRVQEALLGVLRNEREDGAVVETVLIALGMIRMEDTPATVFTSRFSHPSPTVRQAALYGFRYQIEKILERHDARLDDATLQAIFERLTDSEMDVRNEAVIVLRQVRIPEIIEPVVQHPLRDVHPLVRQNAAITLAALGAAGQEAVPHLIEALRDGDTKVVEAVWTALTRIAGKDIDRTYATWRDWYDEEEKRMEYACAAHPQVVENAPGKCPECKAKLARRPKPEEYRCPVHPDVRMGRAGRCTTCRRAMESRPPEYACADHPVRRLASPQACPTCSKVCTLVREMFTCLEHPDVEAPYFGRCSRCERDLVRRIDYLCPTHPDMQGRRTDACRKCGKPLQLWLPGYVCRDHANSKSDRPGKCDQCQKERSPVREKYTCATHPEADAPVPGKCSRCEADLVPKK
;
A
#
# COMPACT_ATOMS: atom_id res chain seq x y z
N MET A 1 88.38 -43.24 27.86
CA MET A 1 87.96 -41.93 27.33
C MET A 1 86.46 -41.99 27.02
N ARG A 2 85.68 -41.09 27.65
CA ARG A 2 84.32 -40.59 27.33
C ARG A 2 83.17 -41.63 27.21
N THR A 3 82.38 -41.89 28.25
CA THR A 3 81.21 -41.15 28.82
C THR A 3 80.01 -40.96 27.87
N TYR A 4 78.84 -41.39 28.37
CA TYR A 4 77.44 -41.05 28.00
C TYR A 4 76.70 -41.96 27.01
N SER A 5 75.82 -42.82 27.53
CA SER A 5 74.48 -43.11 26.98
C SER A 5 73.62 -43.88 27.98
N LEU A 6 73.28 -43.23 29.09
CA LEU A 6 72.24 -43.63 30.06
C LEU A 6 71.15 -42.56 30.17
N VAL A 7 70.73 -41.98 29.03
CA VAL A 7 69.70 -40.91 28.99
C VAL A 7 68.48 -41.30 28.13
N TRP A 8 68.43 -42.52 27.58
CA TRP A 8 67.34 -42.95 26.71
C TRP A 8 66.05 -43.44 27.41
N LEU A 9 65.90 -43.21 28.71
CA LEU A 9 64.70 -43.59 29.48
C LEU A 9 64.06 -42.45 30.30
N ALA A 10 64.42 -41.19 30.03
CA ALA A 10 63.86 -40.03 30.73
C ALA A 10 63.43 -38.88 29.80
N ALA A 11 62.95 -39.19 28.59
CA ALA A 11 62.50 -38.18 27.62
C ALA A 11 61.17 -38.53 26.92
N LEU A 12 60.29 -39.29 27.59
CA LEU A 12 58.91 -39.55 27.13
C LEU A 12 57.83 -39.00 28.08
N SER A 13 58.20 -38.09 28.99
CA SER A 13 57.26 -37.39 29.88
C SER A 13 57.20 -35.88 29.64
N ALA A 14 57.65 -35.40 28.46
CA ALA A 14 57.29 -34.07 28.01
C ALA A 14 55.83 -34.12 27.55
N CYS A 15 54.93 -33.81 28.49
CA CYS A 15 53.49 -33.77 28.33
C CYS A 15 53.10 -33.06 27.02
N SER A 16 52.47 -33.79 26.11
CA SER A 16 51.55 -33.23 25.13
C SER A 16 50.24 -32.82 25.83
N SER A 17 50.34 -31.95 26.85
CA SER A 17 49.16 -31.33 27.42
C SER A 17 48.66 -30.32 26.39
N GLY A 18 47.70 -30.74 25.57
CA GLY A 18 46.95 -29.84 24.70
C GLY A 18 46.38 -28.65 25.51
N PRO A 19 45.99 -27.56 24.83
CA PRO A 19 45.57 -26.33 25.49
C PRO A 19 44.53 -26.60 26.57
N SER A 20 44.69 -25.96 27.74
CA SER A 20 43.77 -26.12 28.85
C SER A 20 42.35 -25.68 28.43
N PRO A 21 41.29 -26.09 29.15
CA PRO A 21 39.95 -25.60 28.86
C PRO A 21 39.86 -24.06 28.84
N ALA A 22 40.62 -23.39 29.72
CA ALA A 22 40.69 -21.93 29.75
C ALA A 22 41.38 -21.34 28.51
N ASP A 23 42.46 -21.98 28.04
CA ASP A 23 43.16 -21.56 26.82
C ASP A 23 42.26 -21.71 25.59
N ARG A 24 41.50 -22.81 25.51
CA ARG A 24 40.53 -23.04 24.43
C ARG A 24 39.38 -22.04 24.42
N GLU A 25 38.87 -21.67 25.58
CA GLU A 25 37.86 -20.60 25.67
C GLU A 25 38.43 -19.24 25.29
N LYS A 26 39.67 -18.94 25.69
CA LYS A 26 40.35 -17.71 25.28
C LYS A 26 40.52 -17.65 23.76
N GLU A 27 41.02 -18.71 23.14
CA GLU A 27 41.15 -18.81 21.69
C GLU A 27 39.81 -18.64 20.96
N LEU A 28 38.73 -19.22 21.51
CA LEU A 28 37.38 -19.04 20.99
C LEU A 28 36.98 -17.56 20.98
N TYR A 29 37.14 -16.85 22.09
CA TYR A 29 36.75 -15.44 22.19
C TYR A 29 37.65 -14.52 21.37
N ASP A 30 38.95 -14.82 21.26
CA ASP A 30 39.86 -14.11 20.36
C ASP A 30 39.40 -14.26 18.89
N ARG A 31 38.93 -15.46 18.52
CA ARG A 31 38.35 -15.71 17.19
C ARG A 31 37.02 -14.97 16.97
N ILE A 32 36.10 -14.98 17.95
CA ILE A 32 34.83 -14.24 17.85
C ILE A 32 35.09 -12.73 17.74
N ALA A 33 36.05 -12.18 18.49
CA ALA A 33 36.43 -10.77 18.38
C ALA A 33 36.97 -10.42 16.99
N TYR A 34 37.83 -11.28 16.43
CA TYR A 34 38.33 -11.12 15.06
C TYR A 34 37.19 -11.16 14.02
N LEU A 35 36.27 -12.13 14.14
CA LEU A 35 35.13 -12.25 13.24
C LEU A 35 34.19 -11.05 13.34
N ARG A 36 33.98 -10.50 14.53
CA ARG A 36 33.20 -9.27 14.72
C ARG A 36 33.81 -8.08 14.00
N ALA A 37 35.11 -7.81 14.22
CA ALA A 37 35.79 -6.71 13.55
C ALA A 37 35.75 -6.88 12.02
N SER A 38 35.97 -8.10 11.54
CA SER A 38 35.91 -8.44 10.11
C SER A 38 34.50 -8.26 9.54
N PHE A 39 33.46 -8.54 10.32
CA PHE A 39 32.07 -8.35 9.93
C PHE A 39 31.77 -6.87 9.71
N ASP A 40 32.18 -6.02 10.66
CA ASP A 40 31.95 -4.57 10.60
C ASP A 40 32.66 -3.96 9.36
N THR A 41 33.89 -4.38 9.06
CA THR A 41 34.61 -3.98 7.83
C THR A 41 33.90 -4.48 6.56
N ALA A 42 33.55 -5.76 6.48
CA ALA A 42 32.90 -6.32 5.30
C ALA A 42 31.53 -5.67 5.03
N TYR A 43 30.81 -5.29 6.09
CA TYR A 43 29.55 -4.56 5.99
C TYR A 43 29.76 -3.15 5.42
N ALA A 44 30.76 -2.42 5.90
CA ALA A 44 31.10 -1.08 5.41
C ALA A 44 31.52 -1.10 3.93
N ASP A 45 32.25 -2.14 3.51
CA ASP A 45 32.72 -2.30 2.13
C ASP A 45 31.66 -2.90 1.19
N HIS A 46 30.47 -3.21 1.69
CA HIS A 46 29.43 -3.96 0.97
C HIS A 46 29.93 -5.28 0.36
N ASN A 47 30.89 -5.94 1.03
CA ASN A 47 31.52 -7.17 0.57
C ASN A 47 30.69 -8.39 0.98
N THR A 48 29.73 -8.76 0.15
CA THR A 48 28.78 -9.86 0.41
C THR A 48 29.46 -11.21 0.58
N ALA A 49 30.49 -11.52 -0.21
CA ALA A 49 31.22 -12.79 -0.11
C ALA A 49 31.94 -12.95 1.23
N ALA A 50 32.57 -11.88 1.72
CA ALA A 50 33.20 -11.87 3.04
C ALA A 50 32.15 -12.02 4.16
N LEU A 51 31.02 -11.31 4.05
CA LEU A 51 29.91 -11.44 5.00
C LEU A 51 29.39 -12.87 5.07
N ASP A 52 29.16 -13.52 3.92
CA ASP A 52 28.66 -14.90 3.87
C ASP A 52 29.64 -15.89 4.53
N ALA A 53 30.94 -15.74 4.29
CA ALA A 53 31.96 -16.57 4.92
C ALA A 53 31.98 -16.40 6.45
N ILE A 54 31.92 -15.16 6.93
CA ILE A 54 31.88 -14.84 8.36
C ILE A 54 30.61 -15.40 9.00
N VAL A 55 29.44 -15.19 8.38
CA VAL A 55 28.15 -15.70 8.88
C VAL A 55 28.17 -17.22 9.01
N GLN A 56 28.71 -17.93 8.02
CA GLN A 56 28.81 -19.39 8.08
C GLN A 56 29.71 -19.86 9.22
N GLU A 57 30.82 -19.18 9.46
CA GLU A 57 31.71 -19.50 10.58
C GLU A 57 31.05 -19.21 11.93
N MET A 58 30.40 -18.05 12.05
CA MET A 58 29.66 -17.66 13.24
C MET A 58 28.55 -18.65 13.58
N ARG A 59 27.78 -19.12 12.59
CA ARG A 59 26.76 -20.18 12.78
C ARG A 59 27.38 -21.46 13.35
N ARG A 60 28.55 -21.89 12.86
CA ARG A 60 29.25 -23.08 13.40
C ARG A 60 29.65 -22.88 14.86
N HIS A 61 30.16 -21.70 15.22
CA HIS A 61 30.52 -21.39 16.59
C HIS A 61 29.28 -21.29 17.50
N ALA A 62 28.23 -20.60 17.05
CA ALA A 62 26.98 -20.45 17.77
C ALA A 62 26.36 -21.82 18.09
N PHE A 63 26.34 -22.74 17.13
CA PHE A 63 25.85 -24.11 17.33
C PHE A 63 26.73 -24.91 18.30
N ARG A 64 28.05 -24.90 18.09
CA ARG A 64 28.99 -25.75 18.86
C ARG A 64 29.20 -25.28 20.29
N TYR A 65 29.15 -23.97 20.54
CA TYR A 65 29.52 -23.35 21.80
C TYR A 65 28.38 -22.56 22.45
N ALA A 66 27.12 -22.82 22.06
CA ALA A 66 25.93 -22.15 22.58
C ALA A 66 25.92 -22.10 24.12
N ASP A 67 26.17 -23.24 24.78
CA ASP A 67 26.08 -23.34 26.23
C ASP A 67 27.16 -22.49 26.94
N VAL A 68 28.36 -22.39 26.35
CA VAL A 68 29.45 -21.51 26.83
C VAL A 68 29.02 -20.05 26.75
N PHE A 69 28.47 -19.63 25.61
CA PHE A 69 28.00 -18.25 25.42
C PHE A 69 26.81 -17.92 26.33
N VAL A 70 25.86 -18.85 26.51
CA VAL A 70 24.69 -18.67 27.39
C VAL A 70 25.11 -18.55 28.86
N ARG A 71 26.10 -19.33 29.32
CA ARG A 71 26.70 -19.17 30.65
C ARG A 71 27.35 -17.80 30.78
N ASP A 72 28.19 -17.43 29.82
CA ASP A 72 28.98 -16.20 29.89
C ASP A 72 28.11 -14.94 29.79
N LEU A 73 26.95 -14.98 29.11
CA LEU A 73 25.97 -13.90 29.15
C LEU A 73 25.52 -13.54 30.59
N LYS A 74 25.47 -14.53 31.48
CA LYS A 74 25.00 -14.36 32.86
C LYS A 74 26.14 -13.90 33.78
N GLU A 75 27.31 -14.50 33.63
CA GLU A 75 28.37 -14.45 34.64
C GLU A 75 29.59 -13.61 34.23
N ALA A 76 29.82 -13.40 32.93
CA ALA A 76 31.06 -12.81 32.46
C ALA A 76 31.06 -11.27 32.52
N PRO A 77 32.24 -10.62 32.45
CA PRO A 77 32.34 -9.18 32.30
C PRO A 77 31.70 -8.66 30.98
N ALA A 78 31.32 -7.39 30.95
CA ALA A 78 30.59 -6.76 29.84
C ALA A 78 31.21 -7.02 28.45
N GLY A 79 32.54 -6.91 28.31
CA GLY A 79 33.22 -7.19 27.04
C GLY A 79 33.01 -8.63 26.53
N ARG A 80 33.05 -9.61 27.43
CA ARG A 80 32.82 -11.02 27.09
C ARG A 80 31.34 -11.32 26.85
N LYS A 81 30.43 -10.67 27.60
CA LYS A 81 28.98 -10.72 27.32
C LYS A 81 28.65 -10.21 25.92
N ARG A 82 29.25 -9.11 25.48
CA ARG A 82 29.04 -8.56 24.13
C ARG A 82 29.42 -9.57 23.03
N LEU A 83 30.61 -10.16 23.13
CA LEU A 83 31.05 -11.16 22.17
C LEU A 83 30.16 -12.42 22.21
N ALA A 84 29.73 -12.84 23.40
CA ALA A 84 28.80 -13.95 23.56
C ALA A 84 27.43 -13.66 22.90
N ALA A 85 26.85 -12.49 23.15
CA ALA A 85 25.59 -12.04 22.53
C ALA A 85 25.71 -11.97 21.01
N PHE A 86 26.82 -11.41 20.51
CA PHE A 86 27.08 -11.35 19.07
C PHE A 86 27.20 -12.74 18.45
N ALA A 87 27.91 -13.68 19.08
CA ALA A 87 28.00 -15.06 18.61
C ALA A 87 26.61 -15.72 18.56
N LEU A 88 25.82 -15.52 19.60
CA LEU A 88 24.48 -16.10 19.73
C LEU A 88 23.45 -15.52 18.75
N ALA A 89 23.69 -14.33 18.18
CA ALA A 89 22.82 -13.76 17.13
C ALA A 89 22.69 -14.69 15.91
N PHE A 90 23.64 -15.61 15.71
CA PHE A 90 23.70 -16.56 14.59
C PHE A 90 23.19 -17.97 14.94
N SER A 91 22.54 -18.15 16.10
CA SER A 91 22.07 -19.47 16.55
C SER A 91 20.73 -19.93 15.96
N GLU A 92 20.12 -19.14 15.07
CA GLU A 92 18.85 -19.38 14.38
C GLU A 92 17.74 -20.09 15.18
N ARG A 93 16.77 -19.33 15.68
CA ARG A 93 15.55 -19.84 16.34
C ARG A 93 15.79 -20.76 17.56
N ASP A 94 16.87 -20.56 18.31
CA ASP A 94 17.11 -21.27 19.58
C ASP A 94 16.39 -20.58 20.76
N ARG A 95 15.40 -21.27 21.35
CA ARG A 95 14.62 -20.81 22.52
C ARG A 95 15.48 -20.56 23.76
N ARG A 96 16.47 -21.42 24.01
CA ARG A 96 17.36 -21.28 25.18
C ARG A 96 18.20 -20.01 25.08
N VAL A 97 18.63 -19.69 23.86
CA VAL A 97 19.38 -18.47 23.55
C VAL A 97 18.49 -17.24 23.74
N GLN A 98 17.26 -17.27 23.22
CA GLN A 98 16.29 -16.19 23.43
C GLN A 98 16.05 -15.93 24.93
N GLU A 99 15.80 -16.97 25.72
CA GLU A 99 15.58 -16.84 27.16
C GLU A 99 16.79 -16.23 27.89
N ALA A 100 18.00 -16.63 27.49
CA ALA A 100 19.23 -16.08 28.04
C ALA A 100 19.39 -14.58 27.70
N LEU A 101 19.17 -14.21 26.43
CA LEU A 101 19.22 -12.82 25.97
C LEU A 101 18.17 -11.94 26.66
N LEU A 102 16.93 -12.43 26.78
CA LEU A 102 15.88 -11.75 27.53
C LEU A 102 16.22 -11.59 29.01
N GLY A 103 16.91 -12.58 29.60
CA GLY A 103 17.40 -12.51 30.97
C GLY A 103 18.35 -11.33 31.20
N VAL A 104 19.23 -11.04 30.25
CA VAL A 104 20.15 -9.88 30.31
C VAL A 104 19.37 -8.57 30.32
N LEU A 105 18.33 -8.43 29.50
CA LEU A 105 17.54 -7.20 29.38
C LEU A 105 16.63 -6.89 30.57
N ARG A 106 16.47 -7.84 31.50
CA ARG A 106 15.78 -7.62 32.78
C ARG A 106 16.64 -6.84 33.78
N ASN A 107 17.95 -6.81 33.59
CA ASN A 107 18.86 -6.02 34.41
C ASN A 107 18.90 -4.58 33.87
N GLU A 108 18.21 -3.66 34.53
CA GLU A 108 18.16 -2.24 34.14
C GLU A 108 19.50 -1.52 34.26
N ARG A 109 20.46 -2.09 35.01
CA ARG A 109 21.82 -1.53 35.20
C ARG A 109 22.87 -2.18 34.29
N GLU A 110 22.44 -2.99 33.33
CA GLU A 110 23.37 -3.63 32.40
C GLU A 110 24.07 -2.60 31.52
N ASP A 111 25.30 -2.92 31.12
CA ASP A 111 26.10 -2.07 30.24
C ASP A 111 25.37 -1.79 28.92
N GLY A 112 25.34 -0.53 28.50
CA GLY A 112 24.60 -0.11 27.31
C GLY A 112 25.05 -0.81 26.02
N ALA A 113 26.33 -1.12 25.87
CA ALA A 113 26.85 -1.83 24.70
C ALA A 113 26.51 -3.33 24.74
N VAL A 114 26.36 -3.91 25.93
CA VAL A 114 25.75 -5.25 26.09
C VAL A 114 24.28 -5.21 25.66
N VAL A 115 23.50 -4.26 26.18
CA VAL A 115 22.07 -4.09 25.85
C VAL A 115 21.86 -3.93 24.34
N GLU A 116 22.64 -3.06 23.70
CA GLU A 116 22.65 -2.87 22.24
C GLU A 116 22.86 -4.20 21.50
N THR A 117 23.93 -4.93 21.83
CA THR A 117 24.27 -6.19 21.15
C THR A 117 23.18 -7.24 21.35
N VAL A 118 22.58 -7.29 22.55
CA VAL A 118 21.50 -8.22 22.87
C VAL A 118 20.21 -7.90 22.10
N LEU A 119 19.86 -6.63 21.93
CA LEU A 119 18.70 -6.22 21.12
C LEU A 119 18.89 -6.62 19.64
N ILE A 120 20.09 -6.41 19.09
CA ILE A 120 20.43 -6.86 17.73
C ILE A 120 20.32 -8.38 17.63
N ALA A 121 20.90 -9.12 18.59
CA ALA A 121 20.87 -10.58 18.61
C ALA A 121 19.43 -11.11 18.65
N LEU A 122 18.57 -10.54 19.49
CA LEU A 122 17.14 -10.90 19.57
C LEU A 122 16.40 -10.67 18.24
N GLY A 123 16.73 -9.58 17.52
CA GLY A 123 16.23 -9.35 16.17
C GLY A 123 16.69 -10.42 15.18
N MET A 124 17.98 -10.75 15.19
CA MET A 124 18.60 -11.68 14.25
C MET A 124 18.19 -13.14 14.44
N ILE A 125 17.96 -13.61 15.67
CA ILE A 125 17.47 -14.98 15.91
C ILE A 125 16.02 -15.16 15.42
N ARG A 126 15.28 -14.06 15.19
CA ARG A 126 13.92 -14.02 14.64
C ARG A 126 12.94 -14.93 15.38
N MET A 127 13.06 -14.97 16.71
CA MET A 127 12.14 -15.72 17.54
C MET A 127 10.79 -15.02 17.59
N GLU A 128 9.78 -15.78 17.20
CA GLU A 128 8.41 -15.34 16.93
C GLU A 128 7.61 -14.90 18.16
N ASP A 129 8.02 -15.35 19.34
CA ASP A 129 7.41 -15.07 20.64
C ASP A 129 8.21 -14.03 21.43
N THR A 130 9.21 -13.37 20.80
CA THR A 130 9.95 -12.28 21.44
C THR A 130 9.01 -11.10 21.71
N PRO A 131 8.83 -10.66 22.96
CA PRO A 131 7.91 -9.57 23.26
C PRO A 131 8.34 -8.25 22.61
N ALA A 132 7.44 -7.62 21.85
CA ALA A 132 7.68 -6.31 21.24
C ALA A 132 8.11 -5.23 22.25
N THR A 133 7.60 -5.32 23.49
CA THR A 133 7.89 -4.40 24.61
C THR A 133 9.36 -4.36 25.01
N VAL A 134 10.12 -5.42 24.70
CA VAL A 134 11.56 -5.47 24.91
C VAL A 134 12.28 -4.48 24.00
N PHE A 135 11.75 -4.21 22.80
CA PHE A 135 12.30 -3.21 21.90
C PHE A 135 11.70 -1.83 22.15
N THR A 136 10.37 -1.72 22.17
CA THR A 136 9.68 -0.42 22.22
C THR A 136 10.03 0.38 23.48
N SER A 137 10.23 -0.28 24.62
CA SER A 137 10.64 0.40 25.87
C SER A 137 12.08 0.93 25.84
N ARG A 138 12.89 0.61 24.83
CA ARG A 138 14.26 1.13 24.64
C ARG A 138 14.36 2.15 23.52
N PHE A 139 13.25 2.52 22.86
CA PHE A 139 13.27 3.63 21.90
C PHE A 139 13.71 4.93 22.55
N SER A 140 13.43 5.16 23.83
CA SER A 140 13.82 6.39 24.57
C SER A 140 15.05 6.21 25.45
N HIS A 141 15.89 5.20 25.18
CA HIS A 141 17.10 4.96 25.96
C HIS A 141 18.12 6.10 25.81
N PRO A 142 18.90 6.46 26.87
CA PRO A 142 19.89 7.54 26.79
C PRO A 142 20.98 7.32 25.73
N SER A 143 21.47 6.08 25.60
CA SER A 143 22.43 5.73 24.56
C SER A 143 21.75 5.65 23.18
N PRO A 144 22.27 6.36 22.16
CA PRO A 144 21.71 6.31 20.81
C PRO A 144 21.89 4.96 20.12
N THR A 145 22.99 4.25 20.37
CA THR A 145 23.23 2.93 19.79
C THR A 145 22.18 1.93 20.27
N VAL A 146 21.74 2.06 21.54
CA VAL A 146 20.64 1.26 22.08
C VAL A 146 19.30 1.63 21.45
N ARG A 147 19.01 2.92 21.22
CA ARG A 147 17.79 3.36 20.51
C ARG A 147 17.73 2.78 19.10
N GLN A 148 18.84 2.86 18.37
CA GLN A 148 18.98 2.29 17.03
C GLN A 148 18.81 0.77 17.06
N ALA A 149 19.54 0.07 17.93
CA ALA A 149 19.45 -1.39 18.08
C ALA A 149 18.03 -1.86 18.43
N ALA A 150 17.31 -1.08 19.24
CA ALA A 150 15.91 -1.35 19.56
C ALA A 150 15.03 -1.26 18.30
N LEU A 151 15.15 -0.21 17.49
CA LEU A 151 14.41 -0.06 16.23
C LEU A 151 14.76 -1.17 15.23
N TYR A 152 16.06 -1.47 15.07
CA TYR A 152 16.55 -2.53 14.22
C TYR A 152 16.00 -3.90 14.63
N GLY A 153 16.05 -4.23 15.92
CA GLY A 153 15.51 -5.48 16.44
C GLY A 153 13.99 -5.56 16.28
N PHE A 154 13.30 -4.45 16.51
CA PHE A 154 11.84 -4.35 16.35
C PHE A 154 11.39 -4.58 14.90
N ARG A 155 12.18 -4.17 13.91
CA ARG A 155 11.92 -4.37 12.48
C ARG A 155 11.56 -5.83 12.14
N TYR A 156 12.21 -6.79 12.78
CA TYR A 156 11.95 -8.22 12.57
C TYR A 156 10.63 -8.71 13.19
N GLN A 157 10.03 -7.95 14.10
CA GLN A 157 8.73 -8.24 14.71
C GLN A 157 7.57 -7.64 13.91
N ILE A 158 7.80 -6.54 13.19
CA ILE A 158 6.76 -5.81 12.44
C ILE A 158 6.12 -6.70 11.38
N GLU A 159 6.92 -7.43 10.61
CA GLU A 159 6.41 -8.35 9.57
C GLU A 159 5.35 -9.30 10.14
N LYS A 160 5.65 -9.94 11.28
CA LYS A 160 4.72 -10.86 11.94
C LYS A 160 3.49 -10.14 12.51
N ILE A 161 3.67 -8.97 13.12
CA ILE A 161 2.55 -8.20 13.65
C ILE A 161 1.57 -7.93 12.51
N LEU A 162 2.06 -7.49 11.34
CA LEU A 162 1.21 -7.10 10.21
C LEU A 162 0.68 -8.26 9.36
N GLU A 163 1.27 -9.46 9.45
CA GLU A 163 0.76 -10.68 8.81
C GLU A 163 -0.58 -11.15 9.40
N ARG A 164 -0.89 -10.77 10.64
CA ARG A 164 -2.21 -10.99 11.22
C ARG A 164 -3.16 -9.97 10.61
N HIS A 165 -4.08 -10.41 9.76
CA HIS A 165 -4.95 -9.58 8.91
C HIS A 165 -5.70 -8.41 9.62
N ASP A 166 -5.81 -8.43 10.96
CA ASP A 166 -6.46 -7.39 11.78
C ASP A 166 -5.49 -6.62 12.71
N ALA A 167 -4.19 -6.90 12.67
CA ALA A 167 -3.23 -6.32 13.60
C ALA A 167 -2.61 -5.03 13.02
N ARG A 168 -2.83 -3.93 13.75
CA ARG A 168 -2.16 -2.65 13.57
C ARG A 168 -1.19 -2.46 14.73
N LEU A 169 -0.09 -1.73 14.50
CA LEU A 169 0.68 -1.19 15.61
C LEU A 169 -0.22 -0.30 16.47
N ASP A 170 -0.15 -0.45 17.79
CA ASP A 170 -0.84 0.46 18.68
C ASP A 170 -0.30 1.90 18.53
N ASP A 171 -1.15 2.87 18.84
CA ASP A 171 -0.84 4.28 18.63
C ASP A 171 0.36 4.73 19.48
N ALA A 172 0.57 4.12 20.66
CA ALA A 172 1.71 4.41 21.52
C ALA A 172 3.03 4.00 20.87
N THR A 173 3.07 2.83 20.24
CA THR A 173 4.24 2.33 19.51
C THR A 173 4.50 3.17 18.26
N LEU A 174 3.45 3.53 17.51
CA LEU A 174 3.59 4.44 16.35
C LEU A 174 4.14 5.80 16.77
N GLN A 175 3.62 6.37 17.86
CA GLN A 175 4.09 7.65 18.38
C GLN A 175 5.55 7.58 18.82
N ALA A 176 5.95 6.51 19.52
CA ALA A 176 7.33 6.31 19.94
C ALA A 176 8.30 6.19 18.74
N ILE A 177 7.86 5.63 17.61
CA ILE A 177 8.64 5.61 16.36
C ILE A 177 8.70 7.01 15.73
N PHE A 178 7.58 7.74 15.69
CA PHE A 178 7.55 9.10 15.15
C PHE A 178 8.47 10.06 15.90
N GLU A 179 8.57 9.95 17.23
CA GLU A 179 9.51 10.72 18.04
C GLU A 179 10.99 10.43 17.73
N ARG A 180 11.30 9.30 17.06
CA ARG A 180 12.66 8.97 16.61
C ARG A 180 13.00 9.52 15.23
N LEU A 181 12.02 10.05 14.48
CA LEU A 181 12.29 10.72 13.19
C LEU A 181 13.07 12.04 13.33
N THR A 182 13.13 12.60 14.54
CA THR A 182 13.86 13.83 14.88
C THR A 182 14.96 13.60 15.92
N ASP A 183 15.42 12.36 16.06
CA ASP A 183 16.50 12.01 16.98
C ASP A 183 17.82 12.76 16.66
N SER A 184 18.66 13.02 17.66
CA SER A 184 19.95 13.69 17.45
C SER A 184 20.85 12.90 16.51
N GLU A 185 20.80 11.58 16.59
CA GLU A 185 21.67 10.70 15.81
C GLU A 185 21.05 10.30 14.47
N MET A 186 21.81 10.48 13.40
CA MET A 186 21.39 10.16 12.04
C MET A 186 20.99 8.70 11.88
N ASP A 187 21.73 7.78 12.49
CA ASP A 187 21.44 6.34 12.41
C ASP A 187 20.11 5.97 13.05
N VAL A 188 19.73 6.63 14.16
CA VAL A 188 18.45 6.43 14.82
C VAL A 188 17.31 6.96 13.94
N ARG A 189 17.45 8.16 13.39
CA ARG A 189 16.45 8.74 12.45
C ARG A 189 16.26 7.83 11.23
N ASN A 190 17.36 7.36 10.64
CA ASN A 190 17.34 6.49 9.47
C ASN A 190 16.65 5.15 9.77
N GLU A 191 16.97 4.51 10.90
CA GLU A 191 16.36 3.24 11.27
C GLU A 191 14.86 3.39 11.55
N ALA A 192 14.43 4.51 12.15
CA ALA A 192 13.00 4.81 12.34
C ALA A 192 12.26 4.94 11.00
N VAL A 193 12.88 5.55 9.98
CA VAL A 193 12.31 5.66 8.62
C VAL A 193 12.19 4.29 7.94
N ILE A 194 13.17 3.40 8.16
CA ILE A 194 13.15 2.02 7.63
C ILE A 194 12.05 1.20 8.31
N VAL A 195 11.90 1.33 9.62
CA VAL A 195 10.81 0.72 10.39
C VAL A 195 9.45 1.12 9.80
N LEU A 196 9.20 2.42 9.57
CA LEU A 196 7.94 2.90 9.00
C LEU A 196 7.67 2.38 7.57
N ARG A 197 8.71 2.06 6.81
CA ARG A 197 8.57 1.45 5.47
C ARG A 197 7.85 0.12 5.50
N GLN A 198 8.03 -0.67 6.55
CA GLN A 198 7.36 -1.96 6.70
C GLN A 198 5.91 -1.79 7.17
N VAL A 199 5.63 -0.74 7.94
CA VAL A 199 4.29 -0.44 8.48
C VAL A 199 3.31 -0.07 7.37
N ARG A 200 3.73 0.73 6.37
CA ARG A 200 2.97 1.03 5.15
C ARG A 200 1.55 1.59 5.37
N ILE A 201 1.37 2.46 6.37
CA ILE A 201 0.10 3.15 6.65
C ILE A 201 0.15 4.62 6.20
N PRO A 202 -0.94 5.22 5.71
CA PRO A 202 -0.97 6.62 5.25
C PRO A 202 -0.57 7.65 6.31
N GLU A 203 -0.75 7.34 7.59
CA GLU A 203 -0.43 8.21 8.73
C GLU A 203 1.07 8.57 8.81
N ILE A 204 1.95 7.79 8.16
CA ILE A 204 3.39 8.10 8.12
C ILE A 204 3.72 9.26 7.18
N ILE A 205 2.81 9.64 6.26
CA ILE A 205 3.11 10.63 5.21
C ILE A 205 3.55 11.96 5.83
N GLU A 206 2.74 12.50 6.75
CA GLU A 206 3.01 13.81 7.35
C GLU A 206 4.33 13.82 8.14
N PRO A 207 4.59 12.89 9.09
CA PRO A 207 5.86 12.87 9.82
C PRO A 207 7.09 12.69 8.91
N VAL A 208 6.99 11.83 7.89
CA VAL A 208 8.11 11.51 6.96
C VAL A 208 8.40 12.67 6.01
N VAL A 209 7.37 13.39 5.55
CA VAL A 209 7.53 14.57 4.70
C VAL A 209 8.10 15.77 5.47
N GLN A 210 7.69 15.94 6.73
CA GLN A 210 8.11 17.08 7.55
C GLN A 210 9.58 17.02 7.94
N HIS A 211 10.07 15.85 8.39
CA HIS A 211 11.45 15.75 8.92
C HIS A 211 12.36 14.90 8.03
N PRO A 212 12.17 13.57 7.88
CA PRO A 212 13.10 12.73 7.12
C PRO A 212 13.34 13.13 5.67
N LEU A 213 12.32 13.56 4.92
CA LEU A 213 12.49 13.97 3.52
C LEU A 213 13.31 15.27 3.37
N ARG A 214 13.47 16.02 4.46
CA ARG A 214 14.24 17.28 4.55
C ARG A 214 15.46 17.15 5.47
N ASP A 215 15.85 15.91 5.80
CA ASP A 215 16.94 15.65 6.73
C ASP A 215 18.27 16.23 6.24
N VAL A 216 19.15 16.59 7.17
CA VAL A 216 20.51 17.05 6.84
C VAL A 216 21.30 15.98 6.09
N HIS A 217 21.07 14.70 6.38
CA HIS A 217 21.85 13.60 5.81
C HIS A 217 21.15 12.99 4.58
N PRO A 218 21.84 12.87 3.41
CA PRO A 218 21.24 12.34 2.19
C PRO A 218 20.66 10.93 2.33
N LEU A 219 21.30 10.06 3.12
CA LEU A 219 20.81 8.69 3.37
C LEU A 219 19.39 8.67 3.97
N VAL A 220 19.12 9.58 4.93
CA VAL A 220 17.79 9.68 5.56
C VAL A 220 16.76 10.18 4.55
N ARG A 221 17.10 11.20 3.75
CA ARG A 221 16.22 11.73 2.68
C ARG A 221 15.90 10.68 1.61
N GLN A 222 16.92 9.92 1.18
CA GLN A 222 16.76 8.82 0.25
C GLN A 222 15.80 7.77 0.82
N ASN A 223 16.02 7.34 2.07
CA ASN A 223 15.17 6.35 2.71
C ASN A 223 13.75 6.87 2.95
N ALA A 224 13.57 8.17 3.20
CA ALA A 224 12.26 8.81 3.32
C ALA A 224 11.46 8.70 2.02
N ALA A 225 12.09 9.01 0.88
CA ALA A 225 11.46 8.88 -0.44
C ALA A 225 11.04 7.42 -0.72
N ILE A 226 11.91 6.44 -0.46
CA ILE A 226 11.59 5.01 -0.63
C ILE A 226 10.47 4.58 0.32
N THR A 227 10.46 5.08 1.56
CA THR A 227 9.40 4.80 2.55
C THR A 227 8.05 5.32 2.08
N LEU A 228 7.98 6.54 1.53
CA LEU A 228 6.77 7.09 0.92
C LEU A 228 6.34 6.28 -0.32
N ALA A 229 7.30 5.83 -1.14
CA ALA A 229 7.04 4.98 -2.30
C ALA A 229 6.37 3.64 -1.94
N ALA A 230 6.68 3.07 -0.77
CA ALA A 230 6.12 1.81 -0.30
C ALA A 230 4.60 1.84 -0.08
N LEU A 231 4.01 3.05 0.04
CA LEU A 231 2.57 3.28 0.12
C LEU A 231 1.85 3.12 -1.24
N GLY A 232 2.58 3.23 -2.36
CA GLY A 232 1.97 3.25 -3.70
C GLY A 232 0.96 4.39 -3.83
N ALA A 233 -0.20 4.15 -4.45
CA ALA A 233 -1.24 5.16 -4.65
C ALA A 233 -1.76 5.80 -3.34
N ALA A 234 -1.66 5.12 -2.20
CA ALA A 234 -2.02 5.69 -0.91
C ALA A 234 -1.09 6.84 -0.48
N GLY A 235 0.10 6.95 -1.09
CA GLY A 235 1.07 8.02 -0.88
C GLY A 235 0.79 9.31 -1.67
N GLN A 236 -0.38 9.48 -2.30
CA GLN A 236 -0.67 10.60 -3.20
C GLN A 236 -0.45 11.98 -2.55
N GLU A 237 -0.69 12.11 -1.25
CA GLU A 237 -0.47 13.36 -0.51
C GLU A 237 1.01 13.75 -0.39
N ALA A 238 1.93 12.80 -0.58
CA ALA A 238 3.36 13.06 -0.57
C ALA A 238 3.89 13.64 -1.89
N VAL A 239 3.14 13.51 -3.00
CA VAL A 239 3.56 13.91 -4.36
C VAL A 239 4.13 15.34 -4.42
N PRO A 240 3.45 16.41 -3.97
CA PRO A 240 3.99 17.76 -4.07
C PRO A 240 5.33 17.91 -3.34
N HIS A 241 5.53 17.22 -2.22
CA HIS A 241 6.77 17.27 -1.45
C HIS A 241 7.91 16.49 -2.11
N LEU A 242 7.58 15.36 -2.74
CA LEU A 242 8.53 14.60 -3.56
C LEU A 242 8.93 15.38 -4.81
N ILE A 243 8.02 16.13 -5.44
CA ILE A 243 8.37 17.00 -6.58
C ILE A 243 9.43 18.01 -6.15
N GLU A 244 9.25 18.69 -5.02
CA GLU A 244 10.29 19.60 -4.50
C GLU A 244 11.62 18.89 -4.23
N ALA A 245 11.58 17.65 -3.73
CA ALA A 245 12.77 16.85 -3.47
C ALA A 245 13.52 16.39 -4.74
N LEU A 246 12.99 16.58 -5.96
CA LEU A 246 13.75 16.39 -7.20
C LEU A 246 14.88 17.42 -7.37
N ARG A 247 14.85 18.51 -6.61
CA ARG A 247 15.89 19.54 -6.58
C ARG A 247 17.05 19.22 -5.65
N ASP A 248 17.07 18.02 -5.05
CA ASP A 248 18.11 17.61 -4.13
C ASP A 248 19.50 17.60 -4.79
N GLY A 249 20.52 17.97 -4.03
CA GLY A 249 21.91 17.98 -4.51
C GLY A 249 22.53 16.58 -4.61
N ASP A 250 21.95 15.58 -3.95
CA ASP A 250 22.42 14.20 -3.97
C ASP A 250 21.69 13.37 -5.04
N THR A 251 22.46 12.77 -5.95
CA THR A 251 21.92 12.01 -7.08
C THR A 251 21.15 10.76 -6.66
N LYS A 252 21.54 10.10 -5.56
CA LYS A 252 20.83 8.92 -5.03
C LYS A 252 19.50 9.32 -4.42
N VAL A 253 19.41 10.52 -3.83
CA VAL A 253 18.14 11.07 -3.34
C VAL A 253 17.22 11.37 -4.51
N VAL A 254 17.70 12.08 -5.54
CA VAL A 254 16.90 12.39 -6.74
C VAL A 254 16.36 11.12 -7.41
N GLU A 255 17.19 10.08 -7.53
CA GLU A 255 16.77 8.79 -8.09
C GLU A 255 15.69 8.09 -7.26
N ALA A 256 15.83 8.10 -5.93
CA ALA A 256 14.83 7.54 -5.03
C ALA A 256 13.50 8.32 -5.08
N VAL A 257 13.58 9.66 -5.14
CA VAL A 257 12.43 10.55 -5.26
C VAL A 257 11.69 10.34 -6.57
N TRP A 258 12.41 10.27 -7.69
CA TRP A 258 11.81 9.96 -8.99
C TRP A 258 11.11 8.61 -8.98
N THR A 259 11.75 7.57 -8.44
CA THR A 259 11.15 6.24 -8.30
C THR A 259 9.87 6.29 -7.44
N ALA A 260 9.88 7.10 -6.37
CA ALA A 260 8.71 7.30 -5.52
C ALA A 260 7.57 7.98 -6.28
N LEU A 261 7.85 9.07 -7.01
CA LEU A 261 6.86 9.78 -7.82
C LEU A 261 6.23 8.87 -8.88
N THR A 262 7.06 8.13 -9.63
CA THR A 262 6.59 7.19 -10.64
C THR A 262 5.66 6.13 -10.05
N ARG A 263 6.03 5.57 -8.90
CA ARG A 263 5.26 4.52 -8.22
C ARG A 263 3.94 5.02 -7.61
N ILE A 264 3.95 6.22 -7.04
CA ILE A 264 2.77 6.80 -6.37
C ILE A 264 1.78 7.33 -7.42
N ALA A 265 2.27 8.10 -8.39
CA ALA A 265 1.43 8.74 -9.41
C ALA A 265 1.05 7.79 -10.56
N GLY A 266 1.78 6.68 -10.75
CA GLY A 266 1.59 5.79 -11.89
C GLY A 266 1.92 6.47 -13.22
N LYS A 267 2.91 7.37 -13.21
CA LYS A 267 3.34 8.17 -14.38
C LYS A 267 4.83 7.97 -14.61
N ASP A 268 5.20 7.76 -15.87
CA ASP A 268 6.61 7.71 -16.29
C ASP A 268 6.96 9.05 -16.92
N ILE A 269 7.42 9.98 -16.07
CA ILE A 269 7.95 11.30 -16.45
C ILE A 269 9.44 11.26 -16.15
N ASP A 270 10.24 12.07 -16.86
CA ASP A 270 11.68 12.15 -16.60
C ASP A 270 12.02 12.64 -15.17
N ARG A 271 13.31 12.71 -14.84
CA ARG A 271 13.79 13.10 -13.49
C ARG A 271 13.78 14.61 -13.26
N THR A 272 13.08 15.38 -14.10
CA THR A 272 13.15 16.83 -14.12
C THR A 272 12.11 17.43 -13.18
N TYR A 273 12.50 18.35 -12.30
CA TYR A 273 11.53 19.06 -11.45
C TYR A 273 10.40 19.72 -12.26
N ALA A 274 10.77 20.43 -13.34
CA ALA A 274 9.83 21.27 -14.09
C ALA A 274 8.69 20.46 -14.72
N THR A 275 9.01 19.32 -15.32
CA THR A 275 8.02 18.44 -15.99
C THR A 275 7.04 17.85 -14.98
N TRP A 276 7.53 17.41 -13.81
CA TRP A 276 6.68 16.93 -12.72
C TRP A 276 5.81 18.04 -12.12
N ARG A 277 6.36 19.25 -11.96
CA ARG A 277 5.62 20.42 -11.46
C ARG A 277 4.48 20.78 -12.41
N ASP A 278 4.75 20.89 -13.71
CA ASP A 278 3.76 21.20 -14.73
C ASP A 278 2.64 20.15 -14.78
N TRP A 279 3.01 18.87 -14.73
CA TRP A 279 2.02 17.78 -14.66
C TRP A 279 1.15 17.88 -13.41
N TYR A 280 1.76 18.12 -12.23
CA TYR A 280 1.01 18.20 -10.98
C TYR A 280 0.08 19.40 -10.97
N ASP A 281 0.49 20.55 -11.51
CA ASP A 281 -0.36 21.73 -11.61
C ASP A 281 -1.58 21.51 -12.53
N GLU A 282 -1.38 20.83 -13.67
CA GLU A 282 -2.48 20.44 -14.55
C GLU A 282 -3.41 19.40 -13.92
N GLU A 283 -2.86 18.44 -13.18
CA GLU A 283 -3.64 17.46 -12.44
C GLU A 283 -4.45 18.15 -11.33
N GLU A 284 -3.85 19.07 -10.59
CA GLU A 284 -4.47 19.77 -9.46
C GLU A 284 -5.64 20.66 -9.90
N LYS A 285 -5.57 21.27 -11.09
CA LYS A 285 -6.71 21.98 -11.70
C LYS A 285 -7.94 21.09 -11.85
N ARG A 286 -7.75 19.78 -12.06
CA ARG A 286 -8.81 18.76 -12.21
C ARG A 286 -9.27 18.17 -10.89
N MET A 287 -8.71 18.60 -9.77
CA MET A 287 -9.07 18.10 -8.44
C MET A 287 -9.79 19.18 -7.63
N GLU A 288 -10.58 18.72 -6.66
CA GLU A 288 -11.25 19.53 -5.65
C GLU A 288 -11.14 18.85 -4.29
N TYR A 289 -11.40 19.58 -3.22
CA TYR A 289 -11.27 19.13 -1.85
C TYR A 289 -12.61 19.23 -1.15
N ALA A 290 -13.14 18.10 -0.67
CA ALA A 290 -14.47 18.05 -0.08
C ALA A 290 -14.45 17.47 1.33
N CYS A 291 -15.31 17.98 2.20
CA CYS A 291 -15.49 17.40 3.53
C CYS A 291 -16.36 16.13 3.45
N ALA A 292 -15.91 15.04 4.05
CA ALA A 292 -16.67 13.78 4.08
C ALA A 292 -17.98 13.91 4.88
N ALA A 293 -17.99 14.72 5.96
CA ALA A 293 -19.17 14.96 6.79
C ALA A 293 -20.08 16.07 6.23
N HIS A 294 -19.51 16.99 5.45
CA HIS A 294 -20.21 18.14 4.87
C HIS A 294 -19.98 18.19 3.35
N PRO A 295 -20.70 17.37 2.54
CA PRO A 295 -20.47 17.25 1.10
C PRO A 295 -20.60 18.57 0.32
N GLN A 296 -21.29 19.55 0.88
CA GLN A 296 -21.45 20.91 0.36
C GLN A 296 -20.20 21.78 0.52
N VAL A 297 -19.30 21.44 1.43
CA VAL A 297 -18.03 22.15 1.63
C VAL A 297 -17.04 21.61 0.61
N VAL A 298 -16.84 22.37 -0.47
CA VAL A 298 -15.90 22.06 -1.55
C VAL A 298 -14.98 23.25 -1.77
N GLU A 299 -13.68 23.01 -1.73
CA GLU A 299 -12.63 24.00 -1.95
C GLU A 299 -11.73 23.59 -3.14
N ASN A 300 -11.10 24.58 -3.78
CA ASN A 300 -10.13 24.33 -4.86
C ASN A 300 -8.71 24.13 -4.36
N ALA A 301 -8.50 24.11 -3.04
CA ALA A 301 -7.20 23.97 -2.41
C ALA A 301 -7.28 23.03 -1.19
N PRO A 302 -6.18 22.37 -0.81
CA PRO A 302 -6.09 21.63 0.44
C PRO A 302 -6.44 22.51 1.63
N GLY A 303 -7.08 21.94 2.66
CA GLY A 303 -7.44 22.70 3.85
C GLY A 303 -8.25 21.91 4.87
N LYS A 304 -8.77 22.65 5.85
CA LYS A 304 -9.69 22.15 6.86
C LYS A 304 -11.10 22.67 6.56
N CYS A 305 -12.09 21.83 6.79
CA CYS A 305 -13.49 22.23 6.70
C CYS A 305 -13.77 23.38 7.67
N PRO A 306 -14.34 24.51 7.23
CA PRO A 306 -14.66 25.64 8.12
C PRO A 306 -15.72 25.28 9.17
N GLU A 307 -16.53 24.26 8.92
CA GLU A 307 -17.61 23.82 9.82
C GLU A 307 -17.11 22.84 10.91
N CYS A 308 -16.41 21.76 10.54
CA CYS A 308 -15.97 20.73 11.49
C CYS A 308 -14.45 20.68 11.75
N LYS A 309 -13.65 21.51 11.08
CA LYS A 309 -12.17 21.54 11.14
C LYS A 309 -11.47 20.25 10.70
N ALA A 310 -12.20 19.25 10.21
CA ALA A 310 -11.63 18.04 9.62
C ALA A 310 -10.90 18.36 8.30
N LYS A 311 -9.84 17.62 7.98
CA LYS A 311 -9.10 17.75 6.73
C LYS A 311 -10.02 17.43 5.55
N LEU A 312 -9.99 18.27 4.51
CA LEU A 312 -10.75 18.05 3.29
C LEU A 312 -10.11 16.93 2.46
N ALA A 313 -10.92 16.03 1.92
CA ALA A 313 -10.47 14.92 1.10
C ALA A 313 -10.31 15.36 -0.36
N ARG A 314 -9.13 15.11 -0.94
CA ARG A 314 -8.84 15.34 -2.36
C ARG A 314 -9.63 14.37 -3.23
N ARG A 315 -10.38 14.86 -4.22
CA ARG A 315 -11.12 14.05 -5.20
C ARG A 315 -11.14 14.69 -6.59
N PRO A 316 -11.37 13.92 -7.66
CA PRO A 316 -11.52 14.48 -8.99
C PRO A 316 -12.73 15.42 -9.07
N LYS A 317 -12.58 16.55 -9.76
CA LYS A 317 -13.69 17.44 -10.09
C LYS A 317 -14.71 16.69 -10.94
N PRO A 318 -15.97 16.64 -10.51
CA PRO A 318 -17.06 16.10 -11.32
C PRO A 318 -17.22 16.93 -12.60
N GLU A 319 -17.41 16.24 -13.74
CA GLU A 319 -17.71 16.90 -15.02
C GLU A 319 -19.03 17.69 -14.96
N GLU A 320 -19.97 17.22 -14.14
CA GLU A 320 -21.30 17.83 -14.01
C GLU A 320 -21.89 17.59 -12.62
N TYR A 321 -22.42 18.66 -12.03
CA TYR A 321 -23.22 18.65 -10.82
C TYR A 321 -24.70 18.72 -11.16
N ARG A 322 -25.53 17.91 -10.51
CA ARG A 322 -26.98 17.87 -10.75
C ARG A 322 -27.76 18.12 -9.47
N CYS A 323 -28.92 18.74 -9.61
CA CYS A 323 -29.83 18.87 -8.48
C CYS A 323 -30.53 17.51 -8.22
N PRO A 324 -30.54 16.98 -6.98
CA PRO A 324 -31.23 15.72 -6.67
C PRO A 324 -32.75 15.79 -6.85
N VAL A 325 -33.32 17.00 -6.85
CA VAL A 325 -34.76 17.24 -7.06
C VAL A 325 -35.08 17.56 -8.52
N HIS A 326 -34.14 18.18 -9.24
CA HIS A 326 -34.31 18.61 -10.62
C HIS A 326 -33.14 18.07 -11.48
N PRO A 327 -33.20 16.82 -11.96
CA PRO A 327 -32.09 16.19 -12.68
C PRO A 327 -31.63 16.93 -13.94
N ASP A 328 -32.50 17.77 -14.50
CA ASP A 328 -32.23 18.60 -15.67
C ASP A 328 -31.46 19.89 -15.34
N VAL A 329 -31.46 20.31 -14.06
CA VAL A 329 -30.66 21.44 -13.60
C VAL A 329 -29.24 20.97 -13.35
N ARG A 330 -28.36 21.32 -14.28
CA ARG A 330 -26.95 20.93 -14.33
C ARG A 330 -26.05 22.15 -14.14
N MET A 331 -24.93 21.99 -13.45
CA MET A 331 -23.91 23.03 -13.29
C MET A 331 -22.51 22.44 -13.40
N GLY A 332 -21.56 23.21 -13.95
CA GLY A 332 -20.15 22.83 -14.02
C GLY A 332 -19.37 23.05 -12.71
N ARG A 333 -20.05 23.40 -11.61
CA ARG A 333 -19.43 23.65 -10.29
C ARG A 333 -20.31 23.17 -9.15
N ALA A 334 -19.68 22.80 -8.04
CA ALA A 334 -20.36 22.59 -6.76
C ALA A 334 -21.12 23.86 -6.35
N GLY A 335 -22.26 23.68 -5.67
CA GLY A 335 -23.05 24.82 -5.23
C GLY A 335 -24.50 24.46 -4.91
N ARG A 336 -25.37 25.47 -4.92
CA ARG A 336 -26.81 25.30 -4.70
C ARG A 336 -27.57 25.40 -6.02
N CYS A 337 -28.58 24.56 -6.19
CA CYS A 337 -29.49 24.58 -7.33
C CYS A 337 -30.12 25.97 -7.48
N THR A 338 -30.08 26.52 -8.69
CA THR A 338 -30.67 27.83 -9.00
C THR A 338 -32.19 27.86 -8.79
N THR A 339 -32.85 26.71 -8.86
CA THR A 339 -34.31 26.58 -8.72
C THR A 339 -34.74 26.30 -7.26
N CYS A 340 -34.22 25.27 -6.60
CA CYS A 340 -34.66 24.88 -5.26
C CYS A 340 -33.67 25.22 -4.14
N ARG A 341 -32.52 25.83 -4.45
CA ARG A 341 -31.44 26.15 -3.50
C ARG A 341 -30.87 24.97 -2.71
N ARG A 342 -31.25 23.74 -3.03
CA ARG A 342 -30.69 22.50 -2.46
C ARG A 342 -29.27 22.29 -2.97
N ALA A 343 -28.42 21.65 -2.17
CA ALA A 343 -27.06 21.32 -2.57
C ALA A 343 -27.09 20.48 -3.85
N MET A 344 -26.25 20.87 -4.81
CA MET A 344 -26.03 20.11 -6.04
C MET A 344 -25.17 18.90 -5.69
N GLU A 345 -25.56 17.73 -6.19
CA GLU A 345 -24.82 16.49 -6.00
C GLU A 345 -24.03 16.20 -7.27
N SER A 346 -22.76 15.86 -7.11
CA SER A 346 -22.00 15.30 -8.21
C SER A 346 -22.45 13.87 -8.42
N ARG A 347 -22.48 13.43 -9.68
CA ARG A 347 -22.58 11.99 -9.94
C ARG A 347 -21.28 11.36 -9.39
N PRO A 348 -21.35 10.46 -8.40
CA PRO A 348 -20.13 9.89 -7.82
C PRO A 348 -19.37 9.10 -8.89
N PRO A 349 -18.03 9.16 -8.93
CA PRO A 349 -17.24 8.32 -9.81
C PRO A 349 -17.57 6.85 -9.54
N GLU A 350 -18.01 6.15 -10.58
CA GLU A 350 -18.36 4.74 -10.49
C GLU A 350 -17.13 3.90 -10.81
N TYR A 351 -16.81 2.94 -9.93
CA TYR A 351 -15.75 1.97 -10.14
C TYR A 351 -16.36 0.63 -10.49
N ALA A 352 -15.80 -0.08 -11.46
CA ALA A 352 -16.30 -1.38 -11.84
C ALA A 352 -15.18 -2.35 -12.19
N CYS A 353 -15.46 -3.63 -12.00
CA CYS A 353 -14.52 -4.69 -12.40
C CYS A 353 -14.62 -4.89 -13.91
N ALA A 354 -13.49 -5.07 -14.60
CA ALA A 354 -13.46 -5.39 -16.03
C ALA A 354 -14.31 -6.62 -16.38
N ASP A 355 -14.36 -7.60 -15.47
CA ASP A 355 -15.13 -8.84 -15.64
C ASP A 355 -16.58 -8.72 -15.15
N HIS A 356 -16.90 -7.73 -14.31
CA HIS A 356 -18.23 -7.53 -13.71
C HIS A 356 -18.64 -6.05 -13.70
N PRO A 357 -18.78 -5.37 -14.85
CA PRO A 357 -18.89 -3.93 -14.82
C PRO A 357 -20.29 -3.45 -14.41
N VAL A 358 -21.35 -4.26 -14.52
CA VAL A 358 -22.70 -3.88 -14.02
C VAL A 358 -22.68 -3.48 -12.55
N ARG A 359 -21.79 -4.07 -11.74
CA ARG A 359 -21.66 -3.74 -10.32
C ARG A 359 -20.79 -2.50 -10.15
N ARG A 360 -21.46 -1.37 -9.88
CA ARG A 360 -20.82 -0.07 -9.61
C ARG A 360 -20.52 0.10 -8.13
N LEU A 361 -19.29 0.49 -7.83
CA LEU A 361 -18.83 0.80 -6.49
C LEU A 361 -18.54 2.29 -6.39
N ALA A 362 -18.77 2.86 -5.21
CA ALA A 362 -18.54 4.28 -4.94
C ALA A 362 -17.05 4.60 -4.66
N SER A 363 -16.20 3.57 -4.54
CA SER A 363 -14.78 3.68 -4.22
C SER A 363 -13.95 2.62 -4.97
N PRO A 364 -12.64 2.86 -5.19
CA PRO A 364 -11.72 1.87 -5.76
C PRO A 364 -11.42 0.80 -4.70
N GLN A 365 -12.27 -0.22 -4.65
CA GLN A 365 -12.12 -1.37 -3.76
C GLN A 365 -12.08 -2.69 -4.55
N ALA A 366 -11.69 -3.78 -3.89
CA ALA A 366 -11.72 -5.10 -4.49
C ALA A 366 -13.15 -5.47 -4.90
N CYS A 367 -13.30 -6.03 -6.11
CA CYS A 367 -14.58 -6.52 -6.60
C CYS A 367 -15.10 -7.60 -5.64
N PRO A 368 -16.28 -7.47 -5.02
CA PRO A 368 -16.73 -8.45 -4.05
C PRO A 368 -17.14 -9.79 -4.68
N THR A 369 -17.05 -9.91 -6.00
CA THR A 369 -17.34 -11.13 -6.76
C THR A 369 -16.07 -11.88 -7.18
N CYS A 370 -14.98 -11.19 -7.50
CA CYS A 370 -13.75 -11.83 -8.01
C CYS A 370 -12.44 -11.27 -7.42
N SER A 371 -12.53 -10.39 -6.43
CA SER A 371 -11.42 -9.78 -5.68
C SER A 371 -10.41 -8.96 -6.50
N LYS A 372 -10.58 -8.83 -7.82
CA LYS A 372 -9.80 -7.92 -8.67
C LYS A 372 -10.13 -6.47 -8.35
N VAL A 373 -9.14 -5.58 -8.50
CA VAL A 373 -9.32 -4.14 -8.24
C VAL A 373 -10.32 -3.55 -9.23
N CYS A 374 -11.38 -2.90 -8.73
CA CYS A 374 -12.30 -2.14 -9.57
C CYS A 374 -11.65 -0.83 -10.01
N THR A 375 -11.68 -0.55 -11.31
CA THR A 375 -11.09 0.65 -11.90
C THR A 375 -12.18 1.66 -12.23
N LEU A 376 -11.78 2.93 -12.36
CA LEU A 376 -12.70 4.02 -12.70
C LEU A 376 -13.38 3.74 -14.03
N VAL A 377 -14.71 3.74 -14.04
CA VAL A 377 -15.51 3.61 -15.26
C VAL A 377 -15.42 4.93 -16.03
N ARG A 378 -14.71 4.92 -17.16
CA ARG A 378 -14.79 6.00 -18.15
C ARG A 378 -15.98 5.72 -19.06
N GLU A 379 -16.88 6.67 -19.21
CA GLU A 379 -18.04 6.50 -20.09
C GLU A 379 -17.57 6.38 -21.55
N MET A 380 -17.93 5.29 -22.22
CA MET A 380 -17.59 5.06 -23.63
C MET A 380 -18.89 5.00 -24.43
N PHE A 381 -18.96 5.80 -25.48
CA PHE A 381 -20.10 5.93 -26.37
C PHE A 381 -19.78 5.28 -27.72
N THR A 382 -20.75 4.61 -28.34
CA THR A 382 -20.58 3.87 -29.60
C THR A 382 -21.76 4.12 -30.53
N CYS A 383 -21.56 4.03 -31.84
CA CYS A 383 -22.66 4.15 -32.79
C CYS A 383 -23.42 2.83 -32.92
N LEU A 384 -24.75 2.89 -32.87
CA LEU A 384 -25.64 1.73 -33.04
C LEU A 384 -25.45 1.01 -34.39
N GLU A 385 -25.00 1.73 -35.41
CA GLU A 385 -24.74 1.20 -36.76
C GLU A 385 -23.26 0.99 -37.06
N HIS A 386 -22.37 1.69 -36.34
CA HIS A 386 -20.91 1.62 -36.54
C HIS A 386 -20.20 1.36 -35.19
N PRO A 387 -20.20 0.10 -34.71
CA PRO A 387 -19.71 -0.22 -33.36
C PRO A 387 -18.20 0.00 -33.18
N ASP A 388 -17.46 0.14 -34.28
CA ASP A 388 -16.03 0.48 -34.33
C ASP A 388 -15.77 1.97 -34.08
N VAL A 389 -16.80 2.82 -34.18
CA VAL A 389 -16.72 4.24 -33.82
C VAL A 389 -17.00 4.37 -32.33
N GLU A 390 -15.94 4.51 -31.53
CA GLU A 390 -16.00 4.76 -30.09
C GLU A 390 -15.53 6.19 -29.77
N ALA A 391 -16.20 6.84 -28.82
CA ALA A 391 -15.79 8.13 -28.28
C ALA A 391 -15.88 8.12 -26.74
N PRO A 392 -14.94 8.77 -26.04
CA PRO A 392 -15.01 8.92 -24.59
C PRO A 392 -15.98 10.03 -24.14
N TYR A 393 -16.84 10.51 -25.05
CA TYR A 393 -17.81 11.58 -24.83
C TYR A 393 -19.06 11.34 -25.69
N PHE A 394 -20.20 11.93 -25.29
CA PHE A 394 -21.41 11.95 -26.10
C PHE A 394 -21.17 12.84 -27.33
N GLY A 395 -21.51 12.34 -28.51
CA GLY A 395 -21.25 13.02 -29.78
C GLY A 395 -21.96 12.34 -30.95
N ARG A 396 -21.75 12.84 -32.17
CA ARG A 396 -22.30 12.21 -33.37
C ARG A 396 -21.30 11.24 -33.99
N CYS A 397 -21.79 10.13 -34.52
CA CYS A 397 -21.00 9.17 -35.26
C CYS A 397 -20.36 9.85 -36.48
N SER A 398 -19.05 9.72 -36.64
CA SER A 398 -18.30 10.28 -37.77
C SER A 398 -18.68 9.70 -39.15
N ARG A 399 -19.54 8.66 -39.18
CA ARG A 399 -19.96 7.98 -40.41
C ARG A 399 -21.43 8.17 -40.78
N CYS A 400 -22.34 8.16 -39.81
CA CYS A 400 -23.77 8.33 -40.07
C CYS A 400 -24.38 9.54 -39.39
N GLU A 401 -23.58 10.34 -38.69
CA GLU A 401 -23.99 11.57 -38.00
C GLU A 401 -25.10 11.39 -36.95
N ARG A 402 -25.49 10.15 -36.64
CA ARG A 402 -26.42 9.84 -35.54
C ARG A 402 -25.71 9.88 -34.19
N ASP A 403 -26.48 10.14 -33.15
CA ASP A 403 -25.95 10.22 -31.78
C ASP A 403 -25.34 8.87 -31.34
N LEU A 404 -24.16 8.95 -30.72
CA LEU A 404 -23.49 7.81 -30.10
C LEU A 404 -24.23 7.45 -28.79
N VAL A 405 -24.46 6.15 -28.57
CA VAL A 405 -25.15 5.61 -27.39
C VAL A 405 -24.17 4.96 -26.41
N ARG A 406 -24.56 4.82 -25.14
CA ARG A 406 -23.66 4.30 -24.09
C ARG A 406 -23.44 2.79 -24.27
N ARG A 407 -22.20 2.33 -24.07
CA ARG A 407 -21.76 0.94 -24.35
C ARG A 407 -22.39 -0.15 -23.46
N ILE A 408 -23.05 0.19 -22.35
CA ILE A 408 -23.47 -0.78 -21.32
C ILE A 408 -24.84 -1.42 -21.64
N ASP A 409 -25.48 -1.05 -22.73
CA ASP A 409 -26.91 -1.28 -22.91
C ASP A 409 -27.27 -2.67 -23.50
N TYR A 410 -26.39 -3.67 -23.59
CA TYR A 410 -26.74 -5.01 -24.12
C TYR A 410 -26.57 -6.14 -23.09
N LEU A 411 -27.70 -6.72 -22.66
CA LEU A 411 -27.79 -7.69 -21.57
C LEU A 411 -28.58 -8.94 -21.98
N CYS A 412 -28.33 -10.08 -21.33
CA CYS A 412 -29.15 -11.26 -21.54
C CYS A 412 -30.47 -11.12 -20.77
N PRO A 413 -31.64 -11.26 -21.42
CA PRO A 413 -32.95 -11.08 -20.76
C PRO A 413 -33.20 -12.02 -19.57
N THR A 414 -32.50 -13.16 -19.55
CA THR A 414 -32.61 -14.18 -18.50
C THR A 414 -31.41 -14.21 -17.54
N HIS A 415 -30.30 -13.58 -17.92
CA HIS A 415 -29.08 -13.53 -17.10
C HIS A 415 -28.55 -12.09 -17.09
N PRO A 416 -29.08 -11.22 -16.22
CA PRO A 416 -28.73 -9.80 -16.17
C PRO A 416 -27.24 -9.53 -15.94
N ASP A 417 -26.50 -10.51 -15.44
CA ASP A 417 -25.05 -10.44 -15.22
C ASP A 417 -24.23 -10.68 -16.51
N MET A 418 -24.88 -11.13 -17.59
CA MET A 418 -24.25 -11.47 -18.87
C MET A 418 -24.41 -10.32 -19.86
N GLN A 419 -23.26 -9.76 -20.27
CA GLN A 419 -23.16 -8.55 -21.08
C GLN A 419 -22.16 -8.70 -22.24
N GLY A 420 -22.26 -7.81 -23.23
CA GLY A 420 -21.46 -7.86 -24.45
C GLY A 420 -21.91 -6.82 -25.46
N ARG A 421 -21.50 -6.97 -26.72
CA ARG A 421 -21.99 -6.19 -27.86
C ARG A 421 -23.32 -6.76 -28.36
N ARG A 422 -24.03 -6.00 -29.21
CA ARG A 422 -25.28 -6.43 -29.89
C ARG A 422 -25.16 -7.80 -30.58
N THR A 423 -23.97 -8.15 -31.05
CA THR A 423 -23.66 -9.41 -31.76
C THR A 423 -23.29 -10.57 -30.83
N ASP A 424 -23.09 -10.31 -29.54
CA ASP A 424 -22.62 -11.34 -28.61
C ASP A 424 -23.78 -12.23 -28.16
N ALA A 425 -23.49 -13.51 -27.98
CA ALA A 425 -24.39 -14.47 -27.36
C ALA A 425 -24.09 -14.60 -25.86
N CYS A 426 -25.14 -14.73 -25.06
CA CYS A 426 -24.99 -15.04 -23.64
C CYS A 426 -24.25 -16.36 -23.47
N ARG A 427 -23.06 -16.34 -22.87
CA ARG A 427 -22.27 -17.57 -22.64
C ARG A 427 -22.96 -18.60 -21.72
N LYS A 428 -24.00 -18.20 -20.98
CA LYS A 428 -24.78 -19.10 -20.11
C LYS A 428 -25.96 -19.78 -20.82
N CYS A 429 -26.61 -19.11 -21.77
CA CYS A 429 -27.82 -19.65 -22.40
C CYS A 429 -27.86 -19.56 -23.93
N GLY A 430 -26.76 -19.11 -24.56
CA GLY A 430 -26.62 -18.98 -26.01
C GLY A 430 -27.50 -17.92 -26.67
N LYS A 431 -28.43 -17.29 -25.95
CA LYS A 431 -29.35 -16.29 -26.51
C LYS A 431 -28.63 -14.98 -26.81
N PRO A 432 -28.99 -14.29 -27.91
CA PRO A 432 -28.42 -12.97 -28.23
C PRO A 432 -28.74 -11.96 -27.12
N LEU A 433 -27.77 -11.12 -26.81
CA LEU A 433 -27.95 -10.04 -25.85
C LEU A 433 -28.89 -8.95 -26.43
N GLN A 434 -29.79 -8.43 -25.61
CA GLN A 434 -30.81 -7.46 -26.02
C GLN A 434 -30.54 -6.08 -25.42
N LEU A 435 -30.97 -5.05 -26.15
CA LEU A 435 -30.87 -3.66 -25.73
C LEU A 435 -31.71 -3.44 -24.46
N TRP A 436 -31.10 -2.90 -23.41
CA TRP A 436 -31.72 -2.54 -22.15
C TRP A 436 -31.90 -1.03 -22.09
N LEU A 437 -33.15 -0.59 -22.01
CA LEU A 437 -33.48 0.83 -21.84
C LEU A 437 -33.80 1.10 -20.35
N PRO A 438 -33.30 2.21 -19.78
CA PRO A 438 -33.33 2.43 -18.34
C PRO A 438 -34.74 2.82 -17.89
N GLY A 439 -35.45 1.90 -17.25
CA GLY A 439 -36.68 2.22 -16.54
C GLY A 439 -37.46 1.01 -16.05
N TYR A 440 -37.85 1.06 -14.77
CA TYR A 440 -38.83 0.17 -14.15
C TYR A 440 -40.09 0.96 -13.79
N VAL A 441 -41.27 0.42 -14.12
CA VAL A 441 -42.57 1.01 -13.78
C VAL A 441 -43.41 0.02 -12.99
N CYS A 442 -44.20 0.53 -12.05
CA CYS A 442 -45.25 -0.27 -11.44
C CYS A 442 -46.47 -0.25 -12.34
N ARG A 443 -47.02 -1.43 -12.64
CA ARG A 443 -48.24 -1.56 -13.48
C ARG A 443 -49.42 -0.78 -12.92
N ASP A 444 -49.49 -0.65 -11.60
CA ASP A 444 -50.61 0.00 -10.92
C ASP A 444 -50.38 1.51 -10.70
N HIS A 445 -49.16 2.01 -10.91
CA HIS A 445 -48.78 3.40 -10.65
C HIS A 445 -47.88 3.96 -11.77
N ALA A 446 -48.50 4.61 -12.75
CA ALA A 446 -47.84 5.09 -13.97
C ALA A 446 -46.69 6.11 -13.74
N ASN A 447 -46.71 6.83 -12.61
CA ASN A 447 -45.68 7.79 -12.23
C ASN A 447 -44.55 7.21 -11.36
N SER A 448 -44.51 5.89 -11.13
CA SER A 448 -43.50 5.25 -10.27
C SER A 448 -42.19 4.87 -11.02
N LYS A 449 -41.74 5.70 -11.98
CA LYS A 449 -40.52 5.41 -12.75
C LYS A 449 -39.31 5.31 -11.81
N SER A 450 -38.54 4.23 -11.95
CA SER A 450 -37.33 4.00 -11.16
C SER A 450 -36.21 3.48 -12.06
N ASP A 451 -35.00 3.95 -11.82
CA ASP A 451 -33.79 3.51 -12.53
C ASP A 451 -33.24 2.19 -11.97
N ARG A 452 -33.88 1.64 -10.93
CA ARG A 452 -33.46 0.41 -10.22
C ARG A 452 -34.60 -0.61 -10.15
N PRO A 453 -34.29 -1.92 -10.24
CA PRO A 453 -35.28 -2.95 -9.96
C PRO A 453 -35.68 -2.90 -8.47
N GLY A 454 -36.93 -3.26 -8.16
CA GLY A 454 -37.40 -3.29 -6.78
C GLY A 454 -38.91 -3.20 -6.64
N LYS A 455 -39.38 -3.20 -5.39
CA LYS A 455 -40.79 -3.02 -5.06
C LYS A 455 -41.22 -1.57 -5.25
N CYS A 456 -42.44 -1.36 -5.71
CA CYS A 456 -43.03 -0.03 -5.82
C CYS A 456 -43.23 0.56 -4.43
N ASP A 457 -42.76 1.78 -4.19
CA ASP A 457 -42.86 2.43 -2.87
C ASP A 457 -44.32 2.64 -2.43
N GLN A 458 -45.26 2.61 -3.39
CA GLN A 458 -46.69 2.85 -3.14
C GLN A 458 -47.53 1.58 -2.95
N CYS A 459 -47.28 0.49 -3.70
CA CYS A 459 -48.06 -0.76 -3.55
C CYS A 459 -47.24 -1.99 -3.15
N GLN A 460 -45.92 -1.85 -2.95
CA GLN A 460 -45.00 -2.92 -2.58
C GLN A 460 -44.94 -4.12 -3.55
N LYS A 461 -45.62 -4.06 -4.70
CA LYS A 461 -45.51 -5.04 -5.79
C LYS A 461 -44.23 -4.79 -6.59
N GLU A 462 -43.69 -5.85 -7.21
CA GLU A 462 -42.49 -5.74 -8.04
C GLU A 462 -42.71 -4.84 -9.26
N ARG A 463 -41.80 -3.89 -9.47
CA ARG A 463 -41.79 -3.05 -10.67
C ARG A 463 -41.34 -3.87 -11.87
N SER A 464 -42.01 -3.68 -13.00
CA SER A 464 -41.68 -4.35 -14.27
C SER A 464 -40.77 -3.46 -15.13
N PRO A 465 -39.81 -4.02 -15.87
CA PRO A 465 -39.02 -3.26 -16.83
C PRO A 465 -39.92 -2.67 -17.92
N VAL A 466 -39.69 -1.41 -18.27
CA VAL A 466 -40.40 -0.72 -19.36
C VAL A 466 -40.06 -1.42 -20.67
N ARG A 467 -41.08 -1.98 -21.34
CA ARG A 467 -40.97 -2.54 -22.68
C ARG A 467 -41.79 -1.67 -23.62
N GLU A 468 -41.20 -0.60 -24.14
CA GLU A 468 -41.85 0.14 -25.22
C GLU A 468 -41.82 -0.70 -26.49
N LYS A 469 -42.99 -1.09 -26.98
CA LYS A 469 -43.14 -1.70 -28.30
C LYS A 469 -43.45 -0.58 -29.28
N TYR A 470 -42.89 -0.65 -30.47
CA TYR A 470 -43.12 0.33 -31.54
C TYR A 470 -43.90 -0.36 -32.66
N THR A 471 -44.89 0.31 -33.23
CA THR A 471 -45.76 -0.24 -34.27
C THR A 471 -45.90 0.75 -35.42
N CYS A 472 -46.16 0.24 -36.63
CA CYS A 472 -46.37 1.10 -37.77
C CYS A 472 -47.82 1.61 -37.78
N ALA A 473 -48.02 2.92 -37.91
CA ALA A 473 -49.35 3.52 -37.98
C ALA A 473 -50.20 2.96 -39.13
N THR A 474 -49.57 2.50 -40.22
CA THR A 474 -50.23 1.90 -41.39
C THR A 474 -50.18 0.38 -41.44
N HIS A 475 -49.29 -0.27 -40.67
CA HIS A 475 -49.17 -1.73 -40.57
C HIS A 475 -49.13 -2.17 -39.09
N PRO A 476 -50.28 -2.24 -38.40
CA PRO A 476 -50.35 -2.50 -36.96
C PRO A 476 -49.82 -3.88 -36.53
N GLU A 477 -49.72 -4.81 -37.48
CA GLU A 477 -49.12 -6.13 -37.32
C GLU A 477 -47.58 -6.13 -37.36
N ALA A 478 -46.97 -5.04 -37.84
CA ALA A 478 -45.52 -4.85 -37.85
C ALA A 478 -45.06 -4.20 -36.53
N ASP A 479 -44.79 -5.04 -35.53
CA ASP A 479 -44.25 -4.61 -34.23
C ASP A 479 -42.72 -4.75 -34.18
N ALA A 480 -42.04 -3.77 -33.59
CA ALA A 480 -40.61 -3.81 -33.31
C ALA A 480 -40.33 -3.54 -31.83
N PRO A 481 -39.28 -4.16 -31.25
CA PRO A 481 -38.88 -3.95 -29.87
C PRO A 481 -38.10 -2.65 -29.66
N VAL A 482 -37.84 -1.88 -30.72
CA VAL A 482 -37.05 -0.64 -30.72
C VAL A 482 -37.64 0.37 -31.71
N PRO A 483 -37.43 1.70 -31.53
CA PRO A 483 -37.81 2.69 -32.52
C PRO A 483 -37.06 2.46 -33.84
N GLY A 484 -37.70 2.78 -34.96
CA GLY A 484 -37.11 2.58 -36.28
C GLY A 484 -38.13 2.77 -37.40
N LYS A 485 -37.78 2.38 -38.63
CA LYS A 485 -38.66 2.43 -39.78
C LYS A 485 -39.37 1.10 -40.01
N CYS A 486 -40.62 1.15 -40.43
CA CYS A 486 -41.39 -0.03 -40.79
C CYS A 486 -40.72 -0.74 -41.97
N SER A 487 -40.46 -2.04 -41.86
CA SER A 487 -39.83 -2.84 -42.91
C SER A 487 -40.68 -2.99 -44.18
N ARG A 488 -41.95 -2.58 -44.14
CA ARG A 488 -42.87 -2.65 -45.29
C ARG A 488 -43.09 -1.33 -46.00
N CYS A 489 -43.05 -0.22 -45.28
CA CYS A 489 -43.38 1.10 -45.86
C CYS A 489 -42.42 2.22 -45.46
N GLU A 490 -41.34 1.90 -44.74
CA GLU A 490 -40.28 2.81 -44.32
C GLU A 490 -40.70 4.04 -43.50
N ALA A 491 -41.97 4.11 -43.12
CA ALA A 491 -42.50 5.11 -42.20
C ALA A 491 -41.97 4.86 -40.79
N ASP A 492 -41.80 5.93 -40.02
CA ASP A 492 -41.33 5.83 -38.64
C ASP A 492 -42.35 5.06 -37.78
N LEU A 493 -41.87 4.07 -37.05
CA LEU A 493 -42.64 3.30 -36.10
C LEU A 493 -42.93 4.17 -34.89
N VAL A 494 -44.20 4.20 -34.48
CA VAL A 494 -44.66 4.99 -33.35
C VAL A 494 -44.79 4.11 -32.10
N PRO A 495 -44.62 4.66 -30.88
CA PRO A 495 -44.83 3.89 -29.66
C PRO A 495 -46.24 3.31 -29.59
N LYS A 496 -46.35 1.99 -29.45
CA LYS A 496 -47.60 1.26 -29.24
C LYS A 496 -48.03 1.51 -27.79
N LYS A 497 -49.06 2.35 -27.62
CA LYS A 497 -49.62 2.70 -26.30
C LYS A 497 -50.15 1.49 -25.54
#